data_AF-A0A482T0C9-F1
#
_entry.id   AF-A0A482T0C9-F1
#
_cell.length_a   1.000
_cell.length_b   1.000
_cell.length_c   1.000
_cell.angle_alpha   90.00
_cell.angle_beta   90.00
_cell.angle_gamma   90.00
#
_symmetry.space_group_name_H-M   'P 1'
#
loop_
_entity.id
_entity.type
_entity.pdbx_description
1 polymer ?
#
loop_
_entity_poly.entity_id
_entity_poly.type
_entity_poly.pdbx_seq_one_letter_code
_entity_poly.pdbx_strand_id
1 'polypeptide(L)'
;MPREIQLRDQSEGQRREQLFDVLSGAEIGDTIEVVADRDIDPQLVRYQLEQGRSLEWEYAHPDAEPRELQVTVGEPLGDESHPTIDVRDLKPQRRHEALLDIFDGLAAGDGFVLVNDHDPKPLYHELKSMHGEVIEWDYASQGGGEWRVEIVKTSDSETTGEDIVTRYDVREIPKQERHPTIHHRYGMIPEGGTMELIAPHEPRPLQREFRQRYGDAFAWEVVESEPGRCRVQITKTESTGEFGESDTAADDVSEAPSDDESVEITDELDVRDLPPAQRHEQIFEAYAELDTGSGFVLVNDHDPKPLYHQFEAEAGPEFRWTYRQQD
;
A
#
# COMPACT_ATOMS: atom_id res chain seq x y z
N MET A 1 -38.09 -13.86 -14.13
CA MET A 1 -38.04 -13.42 -12.72
C MET A 1 -36.57 -13.36 -12.37
N PRO A 2 -36.03 -12.22 -11.91
CA PRO A 2 -34.65 -12.20 -11.41
C PRO A 2 -34.51 -13.28 -10.35
N ARG A 3 -33.45 -14.10 -10.47
CA ARG A 3 -33.14 -15.11 -9.45
C ARG A 3 -32.36 -14.39 -8.36
N GLU A 4 -32.90 -14.35 -7.14
CA GLU A 4 -32.20 -13.81 -5.99
C GLU A 4 -31.43 -14.92 -5.28
N ILE A 5 -30.16 -14.66 -4.94
CA ILE A 5 -29.32 -15.56 -4.15
C ILE A 5 -28.80 -14.84 -2.89
N GLN A 6 -28.85 -15.55 -1.77
CA GLN A 6 -28.40 -15.06 -0.46
C GLN A 6 -27.15 -15.83 -0.06
N LEU A 7 -25.99 -15.16 -0.12
CA LEU A 7 -24.66 -15.71 0.17
C LEU A 7 -24.14 -15.31 1.55
N ARG A 8 -25.01 -14.89 2.47
CA ARG A 8 -24.63 -14.48 3.84
C ARG A 8 -24.56 -15.66 4.78
N ASP A 9 -23.74 -15.56 5.83
CA ASP A 9 -23.65 -16.53 6.93
C ASP A 9 -23.24 -17.95 6.48
N GLN A 10 -22.44 -18.04 5.42
CA GLN A 10 -21.98 -19.30 4.81
C GLN A 10 -20.45 -19.36 4.73
N SER A 11 -19.89 -20.57 4.69
CA SER A 11 -18.46 -20.73 4.44
C SER A 11 -18.09 -20.32 3.01
N GLU A 12 -16.83 -19.95 2.77
CA GLU A 12 -16.37 -19.54 1.44
C GLU A 12 -16.63 -20.60 0.36
N GLY A 13 -16.36 -21.88 0.68
CA GLY A 13 -16.63 -22.98 -0.23
C GLY A 13 -18.12 -23.13 -0.59
N GLN A 14 -19.02 -22.96 0.39
CA GLN A 14 -20.47 -23.02 0.18
C GLN A 14 -20.97 -21.85 -0.67
N ARG A 15 -20.50 -20.63 -0.40
CA ARG A 15 -20.85 -19.45 -1.20
C ARG A 15 -20.43 -19.62 -2.64
N ARG A 16 -19.20 -20.10 -2.87
CA ARG A 16 -18.66 -20.35 -4.21
C ARG A 16 -19.50 -21.38 -4.96
N GLU A 17 -19.77 -22.53 -4.33
CA GLU A 17 -20.57 -23.61 -4.93
C GLU A 17 -21.98 -23.10 -5.32
N GLN A 18 -22.66 -22.41 -4.39
CA GLN A 18 -23.99 -21.86 -4.65
C GLN A 18 -23.99 -20.82 -5.78
N LEU A 19 -23.02 -19.90 -5.79
CA LEU A 19 -22.89 -18.89 -6.83
C LEU A 19 -22.66 -19.54 -8.21
N PHE A 20 -21.74 -20.50 -8.29
CA PHE A 20 -21.38 -21.18 -9.53
C PHE A 20 -22.54 -22.03 -10.08
N ASP A 21 -23.26 -22.74 -9.22
CA ASP A 21 -24.42 -23.54 -9.61
C ASP A 21 -25.53 -22.67 -10.22
N VAL A 22 -25.79 -21.50 -9.61
CA VAL A 22 -26.83 -20.60 -10.09
C VAL A 22 -26.45 -19.96 -11.42
N LEU A 23 -25.20 -19.51 -11.56
CA LEU A 23 -24.68 -18.93 -12.81
C LEU A 23 -24.63 -19.96 -13.95
N SER A 24 -24.24 -21.21 -13.66
CA SER A 24 -24.18 -22.29 -14.64
C SER A 24 -25.57 -22.67 -15.17
N GLY A 25 -26.60 -22.52 -14.34
CA GLY A 25 -28.00 -22.76 -14.68
C GLY A 25 -28.73 -21.57 -15.32
N ALA A 26 -28.03 -20.49 -15.67
CA ALA A 26 -28.59 -19.27 -16.25
C ALA A 26 -28.27 -19.13 -17.76
N GLU A 27 -29.20 -18.53 -18.49
CA GLU A 27 -29.08 -18.26 -19.93
C GLU A 27 -28.43 -16.90 -20.19
N ILE A 28 -27.98 -16.66 -21.43
CA ILE A 28 -27.38 -15.37 -21.81
C ILE A 28 -28.45 -14.27 -21.66
N GLY A 29 -28.07 -13.17 -21.01
CA GLY A 29 -28.95 -12.06 -20.67
C GLY A 29 -29.78 -12.28 -19.41
N ASP A 30 -29.68 -13.43 -18.75
CA ASP A 30 -30.27 -13.60 -17.42
C ASP A 30 -29.57 -12.73 -16.40
N THR A 31 -30.37 -12.20 -15.48
CA THR A 31 -29.93 -11.33 -14.41
C THR A 31 -30.23 -11.97 -13.06
N ILE A 32 -29.21 -12.01 -12.20
CA ILE A 32 -29.21 -12.63 -10.89
C ILE A 32 -28.94 -11.55 -9.85
N GLU A 33 -29.82 -11.42 -8.88
CA GLU A 33 -29.61 -10.53 -7.73
C GLU A 33 -28.84 -11.31 -6.67
N VAL A 34 -27.73 -10.74 -6.21
CA VAL A 34 -26.84 -11.39 -5.24
C VAL A 34 -26.75 -10.53 -4.00
N VAL A 35 -26.95 -11.14 -2.84
CA VAL A 35 -26.76 -10.51 -1.53
C VAL A 35 -25.65 -11.22 -0.78
N ALA A 36 -24.55 -10.54 -0.49
CA ALA A 36 -23.36 -11.10 0.14
C ALA A 36 -22.91 -10.27 1.35
N ASP A 37 -22.26 -10.91 2.33
CA ASP A 37 -21.63 -10.26 3.48
C ASP A 37 -20.13 -9.98 3.27
N ARG A 38 -19.58 -10.38 2.12
CA ARG A 38 -18.19 -10.16 1.71
C ARG A 38 -18.09 -9.83 0.23
N ASP A 39 -16.90 -9.42 -0.17
CA ASP A 39 -16.54 -9.26 -1.58
C ASP A 39 -16.71 -10.58 -2.33
N ILE A 40 -17.30 -10.51 -3.53
CA ILE A 40 -17.46 -11.68 -4.39
C ILE A 40 -16.86 -11.49 -5.79
N ASP A 41 -16.27 -10.33 -6.08
CA ASP A 41 -15.66 -10.01 -7.37
C ASP A 41 -14.60 -11.05 -7.78
N PRO A 42 -13.70 -11.52 -6.88
CA PRO A 42 -12.74 -12.57 -7.24
C PRO A 42 -13.41 -13.87 -7.70
N GLN A 43 -14.52 -14.26 -7.06
CA GLN A 43 -15.28 -15.46 -7.40
C GLN A 43 -16.02 -15.29 -8.73
N LEU A 44 -16.50 -14.09 -9.05
CA LEU A 44 -17.11 -13.79 -10.36
C LEU A 44 -16.06 -13.87 -11.47
N VAL A 45 -14.88 -13.26 -11.30
CA VAL A 45 -13.77 -13.36 -12.26
C VAL A 45 -13.32 -14.81 -12.44
N ARG A 46 -13.19 -15.56 -11.33
CA ARG A 46 -12.86 -16.98 -11.37
C ARG A 46 -13.90 -17.81 -12.12
N TYR A 47 -15.19 -17.53 -11.94
CA TYR A 47 -16.25 -18.17 -12.71
C TYR A 47 -16.07 -17.90 -14.22
N GLN A 48 -15.77 -16.66 -14.59
CA GLN A 48 -15.54 -16.29 -15.99
C GLN A 48 -14.37 -17.08 -16.59
N LEU A 49 -13.26 -17.23 -15.87
CA LEU A 49 -12.11 -18.05 -16.28
C LEU A 49 -12.49 -19.53 -16.44
N GLU A 50 -13.10 -20.12 -15.40
CA GLU A 50 -13.37 -21.56 -15.36
C GLU A 50 -14.45 -21.98 -16.37
N GLN A 51 -15.41 -21.11 -16.67
CA GLN A 51 -16.54 -21.41 -17.56
C GLN A 51 -16.43 -20.75 -18.94
N GLY A 52 -15.40 -19.94 -19.18
CA GLY A 52 -15.21 -19.22 -20.45
C GLY A 52 -16.43 -18.37 -20.83
N ARG A 53 -17.01 -17.64 -19.87
CA ARG A 53 -18.23 -16.86 -20.07
C ARG A 53 -18.09 -15.48 -19.46
N SER A 54 -18.50 -14.43 -20.16
CA SER A 54 -18.45 -13.09 -19.60
C SER A 54 -19.55 -12.87 -18.56
N LEU A 55 -19.23 -12.10 -17.55
CA LEU A 55 -20.18 -11.59 -16.58
C LEU A 55 -20.03 -10.08 -16.51
N GLU A 56 -21.15 -9.39 -16.38
CA GLU A 56 -21.20 -7.98 -16.01
C GLU A 56 -21.91 -7.88 -14.68
N TRP A 57 -21.43 -7.04 -13.77
CA TRP A 57 -22.13 -6.81 -12.52
C TRP A 57 -22.10 -5.34 -12.10
N GLU A 58 -23.19 -4.93 -11.47
CA GLU A 58 -23.36 -3.59 -10.94
C GLU A 58 -23.78 -3.70 -9.47
N TYR A 59 -23.09 -2.94 -8.62
CA TYR A 59 -23.44 -2.82 -7.21
C TYR A 59 -24.62 -1.87 -7.05
N ALA A 60 -25.66 -2.30 -6.31
CA ALA A 60 -26.80 -1.45 -6.00
C ALA A 60 -26.38 -0.20 -5.20
N HIS A 61 -25.38 -0.38 -4.33
CA HIS A 61 -24.67 0.72 -3.67
C HIS A 61 -23.24 0.26 -3.35
N PRO A 62 -22.18 1.00 -3.75
CA PRO A 62 -20.79 0.55 -3.62
C PRO A 62 -20.36 0.28 -2.17
N ASP A 63 -21.04 0.94 -1.24
CA ASP A 63 -20.69 0.97 0.18
C ASP A 63 -21.68 0.29 1.12
N ALA A 64 -22.81 -0.22 0.60
CA ALA A 64 -23.82 -0.81 1.47
C ALA A 64 -23.37 -2.17 2.02
N GLU A 65 -23.81 -2.44 3.26
CA GLU A 65 -23.69 -3.74 3.90
C GLU A 65 -25.10 -4.16 4.38
N PRO A 66 -25.60 -5.35 4.00
CA PRO A 66 -24.95 -6.34 3.14
C PRO A 66 -24.78 -5.83 1.70
N ARG A 67 -23.82 -6.42 0.98
CA ARG A 67 -23.56 -6.08 -0.42
C ARG A 67 -24.67 -6.63 -1.29
N GLU A 68 -25.23 -5.76 -2.11
CA GLU A 68 -26.25 -6.11 -3.08
C GLU A 68 -25.72 -5.77 -4.47
N LEU A 69 -25.68 -6.76 -5.36
CA LEU A 69 -25.24 -6.59 -6.73
C LEU A 69 -26.12 -7.36 -7.69
N GLN A 70 -26.20 -6.84 -8.90
CA GLN A 70 -26.91 -7.44 -10.01
C GLN A 70 -25.89 -8.01 -10.98
N VAL A 71 -25.85 -9.34 -11.14
CA VAL A 71 -24.95 -10.04 -12.06
C VAL A 71 -25.72 -10.44 -13.30
N THR A 72 -25.24 -10.02 -14.46
CA THR A 72 -25.80 -10.34 -15.78
C THR A 72 -24.89 -11.32 -16.50
N VAL A 73 -25.47 -12.40 -16.99
CA VAL A 73 -24.77 -13.46 -17.71
C VAL A 73 -24.56 -13.03 -19.17
N GLY A 74 -23.31 -12.89 -19.57
CA GLY A 74 -22.93 -12.48 -20.92
C GLY A 74 -22.68 -13.65 -21.88
N GLU A 75 -22.16 -13.29 -23.05
CA GLU A 75 -21.76 -14.25 -24.09
C GLU A 75 -20.53 -15.09 -23.66
N PRO A 76 -20.27 -16.24 -24.31
CA PRO A 76 -19.00 -16.94 -24.13
C PRO A 76 -17.81 -16.01 -24.41
N LEU A 77 -16.77 -16.11 -23.59
CA LEU A 77 -15.51 -15.42 -23.85
C LEU A 77 -14.89 -16.02 -25.12
N GLY A 78 -14.30 -15.17 -25.96
CA GLY A 78 -13.50 -15.65 -27.09
C GLY A 78 -12.24 -16.36 -26.59
N ASP A 79 -11.69 -17.26 -27.42
CA ASP A 79 -10.49 -18.06 -27.06
C ASP A 79 -9.26 -17.22 -26.66
N GLU A 80 -9.20 -15.95 -27.11
CA GLU A 80 -8.12 -14.99 -26.80
C GLU A 80 -8.60 -13.84 -25.90
N SER A 81 -9.78 -13.95 -25.27
CA SER A 81 -10.36 -12.90 -24.44
C SER A 81 -10.26 -13.22 -22.96
N HIS A 82 -9.63 -12.32 -22.21
CA HIS A 82 -9.58 -12.41 -20.76
C HIS A 82 -10.86 -11.85 -20.11
N PRO A 83 -11.31 -12.40 -18.96
CA PRO A 83 -12.38 -11.83 -18.16
C PRO A 83 -12.13 -10.38 -17.81
N THR A 84 -13.20 -9.58 -17.69
CA THR A 84 -13.08 -8.17 -17.28
C THR A 84 -13.55 -7.99 -15.85
N ILE A 85 -12.87 -7.12 -15.11
CA ILE A 85 -13.31 -6.57 -13.83
C ILE A 85 -13.26 -5.04 -13.88
N ASP A 86 -14.37 -4.41 -13.54
CA ASP A 86 -14.46 -2.95 -13.40
C ASP A 86 -14.44 -2.57 -11.93
N VAL A 87 -13.40 -1.84 -11.52
CA VAL A 87 -13.17 -1.48 -10.13
C VAL A 87 -13.44 -0.01 -9.84
N ARG A 88 -13.98 0.75 -10.80
CA ARG A 88 -14.18 2.20 -10.68
C ARG A 88 -15.10 2.55 -9.51
N ASP A 89 -16.12 1.75 -9.29
CA ASP A 89 -17.07 1.92 -8.18
C ASP A 89 -16.62 1.21 -6.89
N LEU A 90 -15.53 0.45 -6.92
CA LEU A 90 -14.96 -0.15 -5.72
C LEU A 90 -14.16 0.89 -4.94
N LYS A 91 -14.40 0.94 -3.62
CA LYS A 91 -13.51 1.66 -2.69
C LYS A 91 -12.06 1.22 -2.88
N PRO A 92 -11.09 2.13 -2.72
CA PRO A 92 -9.67 1.84 -2.96
C PRO A 92 -9.16 0.57 -2.27
N GLN A 93 -9.70 0.25 -1.09
CA GLN A 93 -9.14 -0.81 -0.25
C GLN A 93 -9.64 -2.18 -0.66
N ARG A 94 -10.93 -2.26 -1.00
CA ARG A 94 -11.56 -3.44 -1.59
C ARG A 94 -10.98 -3.74 -2.96
N ARG A 95 -10.72 -2.70 -3.74
CA ARG A 95 -10.06 -2.80 -5.05
C ARG A 95 -8.72 -3.54 -4.97
N HIS A 96 -7.84 -3.13 -4.05
CA HIS A 96 -6.53 -3.79 -3.93
C HIS A 96 -6.68 -5.25 -3.48
N GLU A 97 -7.49 -5.51 -2.45
CA GLU A 97 -7.71 -6.87 -1.94
C GLU A 97 -8.26 -7.80 -3.04
N ALA A 98 -9.29 -7.37 -3.77
CA ALA A 98 -9.88 -8.17 -4.85
C ALA A 98 -8.89 -8.44 -5.99
N LEU A 99 -8.10 -7.45 -6.39
CA LEU A 99 -7.16 -7.60 -7.50
C LEU A 99 -5.97 -8.52 -7.17
N LEU A 100 -5.50 -8.48 -5.93
CA LEU A 100 -4.48 -9.42 -5.44
C LEU A 100 -5.02 -10.85 -5.39
N ASP A 101 -6.20 -11.06 -4.79
CA ASP A 101 -6.84 -12.38 -4.71
C ASP A 101 -7.10 -12.99 -6.09
N ILE A 102 -7.57 -12.17 -7.05
CA ILE A 102 -7.73 -12.60 -8.45
C ILE A 102 -6.39 -13.08 -9.02
N PHE A 103 -5.33 -12.27 -8.89
CA PHE A 103 -4.02 -12.58 -9.47
C PHE A 103 -3.39 -13.84 -8.83
N ASP A 104 -3.50 -13.97 -7.51
CA ASP A 104 -3.03 -15.15 -6.76
C ASP A 104 -3.71 -16.43 -7.24
N GLY A 105 -5.00 -16.35 -7.55
CA GLY A 105 -5.81 -17.44 -8.08
C GLY A 105 -5.54 -17.81 -9.55
N LEU A 106 -4.82 -17.00 -10.32
CA LEU A 106 -4.53 -17.29 -11.73
C LEU A 106 -3.56 -18.48 -11.88
N ALA A 107 -3.84 -19.34 -12.87
CA ALA A 107 -2.87 -20.29 -13.37
C ALA A 107 -1.89 -19.61 -14.35
N ALA A 108 -0.73 -20.22 -14.58
CA ALA A 108 0.18 -19.78 -15.63
C ALA A 108 -0.51 -19.76 -17.01
N GLY A 109 -0.49 -18.60 -17.66
CA GLY A 109 -1.12 -18.31 -18.94
C GLY A 109 -2.47 -17.61 -18.82
N ASP A 110 -3.11 -17.62 -17.65
CA ASP A 110 -4.39 -16.94 -17.42
C ASP A 110 -4.17 -15.45 -17.10
N GLY A 111 -5.20 -14.66 -17.36
CA GLY A 111 -5.19 -13.22 -17.11
C GLY A 111 -6.59 -12.63 -17.02
N PHE A 112 -6.65 -11.34 -16.73
CA PHE A 112 -7.88 -10.55 -16.69
C PHE A 112 -7.63 -9.12 -17.17
N VAL A 113 -8.70 -8.45 -17.59
CA VAL A 113 -8.71 -7.03 -17.96
C VAL A 113 -9.23 -6.22 -16.78
N LEU A 114 -8.37 -5.37 -16.23
CA LEU A 114 -8.70 -4.36 -15.22
C LEU A 114 -9.24 -3.10 -15.89
N VAL A 115 -10.43 -2.65 -15.50
CA VAL A 115 -10.97 -1.32 -15.85
C VAL A 115 -10.89 -0.42 -14.62
N ASN A 116 -10.15 0.69 -14.74
CA ASN A 116 -9.89 1.63 -13.65
C ASN A 116 -10.14 3.09 -14.09
N ASP A 117 -10.36 3.98 -13.11
CA ASP A 117 -10.62 5.41 -13.32
C ASP A 117 -9.32 6.23 -13.48
N HIS A 118 -8.20 5.64 -13.11
CA HIS A 118 -6.85 6.22 -13.20
C HIS A 118 -5.83 5.17 -13.66
N ASP A 119 -4.60 5.59 -13.93
CA ASP A 119 -3.52 4.68 -14.30
C ASP A 119 -3.18 3.73 -13.12
N PRO A 120 -3.38 2.41 -13.26
CA PRO A 120 -3.12 1.45 -12.18
C PRO A 120 -1.64 1.06 -12.07
N LYS A 121 -0.71 1.86 -12.61
CA LYS A 121 0.74 1.63 -12.48
C LYS A 121 1.23 1.26 -11.07
N PRO A 122 0.72 1.82 -9.95
CA PRO A 122 1.10 1.36 -8.62
C PRO A 122 0.83 -0.14 -8.37
N LEU A 123 -0.28 -0.67 -8.90
CA LEU A 123 -0.62 -2.09 -8.81
C LEU A 123 0.36 -2.97 -9.60
N TYR A 124 0.81 -2.52 -10.79
CA TYR A 124 1.85 -3.22 -11.54
C TYR A 124 3.11 -3.43 -10.71
N HIS A 125 3.60 -2.37 -10.07
CA HIS A 125 4.79 -2.45 -9.22
C HIS A 125 4.57 -3.37 -8.01
N GLU A 126 3.38 -3.33 -7.40
CA GLU A 126 3.00 -4.20 -6.28
C GLU A 126 3.00 -5.68 -6.67
N LEU A 127 2.27 -6.06 -7.73
CA LEU A 127 2.25 -7.42 -8.25
C LEU A 127 3.66 -7.90 -8.64
N LYS A 128 4.42 -7.05 -9.35
CA LYS A 128 5.80 -7.37 -9.76
C LYS A 128 6.73 -7.59 -8.57
N SER A 129 6.53 -6.85 -7.50
CA SER A 129 7.27 -7.02 -6.24
C SER A 129 6.91 -8.35 -5.55
N MET A 130 5.63 -8.72 -5.53
CA MET A 130 5.13 -9.94 -4.89
C MET A 130 5.48 -11.22 -5.65
N HIS A 131 5.31 -11.21 -6.98
CA HIS A 131 5.40 -12.42 -7.81
C HIS A 131 6.64 -12.47 -8.70
N GLY A 132 7.43 -11.39 -8.76
CA GLY A 132 8.61 -11.29 -9.61
C GLY A 132 8.27 -11.06 -11.08
N GLU A 133 9.13 -11.53 -11.99
CA GLU A 133 9.01 -11.35 -13.44
C GLU A 133 8.05 -12.37 -14.08
N VAL A 134 6.88 -12.60 -13.47
CA VAL A 134 5.84 -13.51 -13.97
C VAL A 134 4.59 -12.78 -14.45
N ILE A 135 4.67 -11.46 -14.62
CA ILE A 135 3.54 -10.60 -14.96
C ILE A 135 3.80 -9.96 -16.32
N GLU A 136 2.86 -10.19 -17.24
CA GLU A 136 2.71 -9.43 -18.46
C GLU A 136 1.61 -8.38 -18.25
N TRP A 137 1.88 -7.15 -18.70
CA TRP A 137 1.09 -5.96 -18.40
C TRP A 137 0.98 -5.09 -19.64
N ASP A 138 -0.20 -5.08 -20.25
CA ASP A 138 -0.46 -4.39 -21.50
C ASP A 138 -1.64 -3.43 -21.36
N TYR A 139 -1.45 -2.19 -21.80
CA TYR A 139 -2.53 -1.21 -21.80
C TYR A 139 -3.39 -1.39 -23.05
N ALA A 140 -4.60 -1.92 -22.88
CA ALA A 140 -5.60 -2.00 -23.94
C ALA A 140 -6.20 -0.62 -24.28
N SER A 141 -6.33 0.27 -23.29
CA SER A 141 -6.76 1.66 -23.49
C SER A 141 -6.21 2.60 -22.42
N GLN A 142 -5.86 3.82 -22.81
CA GLN A 142 -5.34 4.87 -21.92
C GLN A 142 -6.03 6.20 -22.21
N GLY A 143 -6.74 6.75 -21.22
CA GLY A 143 -7.25 8.13 -21.24
C GLY A 143 -8.76 8.26 -21.30
N GLY A 144 -9.26 9.49 -21.22
CA GLY A 144 -10.71 9.77 -21.24
C GLY A 144 -11.45 9.38 -19.95
N GLY A 145 -10.75 9.16 -18.84
CA GLY A 145 -11.34 8.73 -17.56
C GLY A 145 -11.53 7.22 -17.44
N GLU A 146 -11.04 6.45 -18.40
CA GLU A 146 -11.02 4.99 -18.35
C GLU A 146 -9.62 4.46 -18.72
N TRP A 147 -9.13 3.53 -17.92
CA TRP A 147 -7.90 2.80 -18.16
C TRP A 147 -8.22 1.32 -18.22
N ARG A 148 -7.85 0.68 -19.32
CA ARG A 148 -8.02 -0.77 -19.49
C ARG A 148 -6.64 -1.40 -19.57
N VAL A 149 -6.36 -2.31 -18.65
CA VAL A 149 -5.08 -3.02 -18.57
C VAL A 149 -5.33 -4.50 -18.58
N GLU A 150 -4.70 -5.19 -19.51
CA GLU A 150 -4.61 -6.64 -19.58
C GLU A 150 -3.45 -7.09 -18.70
N ILE A 151 -3.75 -7.99 -17.76
CA ILE A 151 -2.80 -8.49 -16.76
C ILE A 151 -2.79 -10.01 -16.90
N VAL A 152 -1.64 -10.58 -17.26
CA VAL A 152 -1.47 -12.02 -17.49
C VAL A 152 -0.37 -12.56 -16.59
N LYS A 153 -0.61 -13.71 -15.96
CA LYS A 153 0.39 -14.43 -15.16
C LYS A 153 1.13 -15.40 -16.08
N THR A 154 2.35 -15.07 -16.47
CA THR A 154 3.09 -15.80 -17.53
C THR A 154 3.66 -17.13 -17.07
N SER A 155 3.84 -17.33 -15.75
CA SER A 155 4.34 -18.57 -15.15
C SER A 155 3.90 -18.71 -13.70
N ASP A 156 3.96 -19.92 -13.16
CA ASP A 156 3.67 -20.14 -11.74
C ASP A 156 4.71 -19.38 -10.89
N SER A 157 4.24 -18.49 -10.03
CA SER A 157 5.11 -17.77 -9.10
C SER A 157 5.57 -18.69 -7.98
N GLU A 158 6.84 -18.61 -7.60
CA GLU A 158 7.28 -19.04 -6.27
C GLU A 158 6.75 -18.00 -5.25
N THR A 159 5.49 -18.15 -4.82
CA THR A 159 4.86 -17.22 -3.86
C THR A 159 5.74 -17.11 -2.62
N THR A 160 6.27 -15.91 -2.36
CA THR A 160 7.14 -15.69 -1.20
C THR A 160 6.27 -15.54 0.06
N GLY A 161 5.87 -16.66 0.66
CA GLY A 161 5.27 -16.74 2.01
C GLY A 161 3.79 -16.35 2.11
N GLU A 162 2.95 -17.31 2.52
CA GLU A 162 1.47 -17.20 2.64
C GLU A 162 0.96 -16.15 3.66
N ASP A 163 1.83 -15.42 4.37
CA ASP A 163 1.43 -14.45 5.42
C ASP A 163 1.63 -12.97 5.03
N ILE A 164 2.19 -12.68 3.84
CA ILE A 164 2.45 -11.29 3.37
C ILE A 164 1.24 -10.79 2.57
N VAL A 165 0.46 -9.91 3.18
CA VAL A 165 -0.75 -9.30 2.59
C VAL A 165 -0.41 -8.32 1.47
N THR A 166 0.73 -7.62 1.56
CA THR A 166 1.17 -6.68 0.53
C THR A 166 2.69 -6.47 0.61
N ARG A 167 3.38 -6.43 -0.53
CA ARG A 167 4.82 -6.13 -0.63
C ARG A 167 5.04 -4.86 -1.43
N TYR A 168 5.83 -3.95 -0.89
CA TYR A 168 6.00 -2.62 -1.44
C TYR A 168 7.47 -2.26 -1.65
N ASP A 169 7.90 -2.06 -2.90
CA ASP A 169 9.22 -1.51 -3.18
C ASP A 169 9.20 0.02 -3.09
N VAL A 170 9.67 0.56 -1.96
CA VAL A 170 9.64 1.99 -1.72
C VAL A 170 10.65 2.75 -2.59
N ARG A 171 11.58 2.06 -3.26
CA ARG A 171 12.56 2.67 -4.16
C ARG A 171 11.89 3.29 -5.39
N GLU A 172 10.78 2.69 -5.84
CA GLU A 172 10.01 3.13 -7.01
C GLU A 172 9.04 4.29 -6.70
N ILE A 173 8.80 4.61 -5.42
CA ILE A 173 7.94 5.74 -5.02
C ILE A 173 8.76 7.04 -4.92
N PRO A 174 8.24 8.17 -5.40
CA PRO A 174 8.76 9.49 -5.05
C PRO A 174 8.92 9.67 -3.54
N LYS A 175 10.07 10.19 -3.07
CA LYS A 175 10.41 10.27 -1.64
C LYS A 175 9.31 10.92 -0.79
N GLN A 176 8.67 11.97 -1.31
CA GLN A 176 7.61 12.72 -0.62
C GLN A 176 6.33 11.91 -0.38
N GLU A 177 6.08 10.88 -1.20
CA GLU A 177 4.85 10.07 -1.16
C GLU A 177 5.05 8.75 -0.39
N ARG A 178 6.30 8.37 -0.08
CA ARG A 178 6.64 7.09 0.56
C ARG A 178 5.90 6.87 1.87
N HIS A 179 6.19 7.69 2.88
CA HIS A 179 5.62 7.50 4.22
C HIS A 179 4.09 7.62 4.23
N PRO A 180 3.47 8.64 3.58
CA PRO A 180 2.01 8.70 3.48
C PRO A 180 1.39 7.46 2.85
N THR A 181 1.97 6.93 1.77
CA THR A 181 1.47 5.74 1.08
C THR A 181 1.58 4.49 1.95
N ILE A 182 2.73 4.33 2.64
CA ILE A 182 2.96 3.19 3.54
C ILE A 182 1.98 3.21 4.71
N HIS A 183 1.79 4.36 5.37
CA HIS A 183 0.82 4.51 6.45
C HIS A 183 -0.62 4.27 6.00
N HIS A 184 -0.99 4.79 4.83
CA HIS A 184 -2.31 4.55 4.26
C HIS A 184 -2.53 3.06 4.07
N ARG A 185 -1.61 2.36 3.41
CA ARG A 185 -1.72 0.91 3.17
C ARG A 185 -1.73 0.10 4.46
N TYR A 186 -0.88 0.44 5.42
CA TYR A 186 -0.84 -0.27 6.71
C TYR A 186 -2.17 -0.15 7.47
N GLY A 187 -2.83 1.01 7.37
CA GLY A 187 -4.17 1.21 7.92
C GLY A 187 -5.21 0.24 7.36
N MET A 188 -5.01 -0.24 6.13
CA MET A 188 -5.96 -1.11 5.41
C MET A 188 -5.72 -2.60 5.61
N ILE A 189 -4.59 -2.97 6.20
CA ILE A 189 -4.29 -4.35 6.49
C ILE A 189 -5.16 -4.84 7.65
N PRO A 190 -5.80 -6.01 7.56
CA PRO A 190 -6.53 -6.61 8.67
C PRO A 190 -5.58 -6.99 9.82
N GLU A 191 -6.11 -7.16 11.02
CA GLU A 191 -5.30 -7.65 12.15
C GLU A 191 -4.70 -9.03 11.84
N GLY A 192 -3.44 -9.23 12.23
CA GLY A 192 -2.65 -10.42 11.87
C GLY A 192 -1.97 -10.34 10.50
N GLY A 193 -2.35 -9.40 9.63
CA GLY A 193 -1.74 -9.24 8.31
C GLY A 193 -0.34 -8.63 8.36
N THR A 194 0.53 -9.07 7.44
CA THR A 194 1.91 -8.56 7.31
C THR A 194 2.10 -7.75 6.02
N MET A 195 2.65 -6.55 6.14
CA MET A 195 3.20 -5.78 5.02
C MET A 195 4.70 -6.05 4.89
N GLU A 196 5.22 -6.20 3.69
CA GLU A 196 6.67 -6.19 3.46
C GLU A 196 7.10 -4.92 2.69
N LEU A 197 8.17 -4.26 3.11
CA LEU A 197 8.78 -3.10 2.44
C LEU A 197 10.15 -3.47 1.90
N ILE A 198 10.45 -3.11 0.65
CA ILE A 198 11.80 -3.16 0.06
C ILE A 198 12.33 -1.73 -0.03
N ALA A 199 13.36 -1.43 0.76
CA ALA A 199 13.98 -0.11 0.87
C ALA A 199 15.45 -0.17 0.44
N PRO A 200 16.09 0.95 0.08
CA PRO A 200 17.52 0.97 -0.26
C PRO A 200 18.43 0.75 0.97
N HIS A 201 17.90 1.02 2.17
CA HIS A 201 18.55 0.84 3.46
C HIS A 201 17.46 0.60 4.54
N GLU A 202 17.86 0.27 5.76
CA GLU A 202 16.93 0.12 6.89
C GLU A 202 16.15 1.44 7.11
N PRO A 203 14.80 1.45 7.08
CA PRO A 203 14.02 2.67 7.16
C PRO A 203 13.71 3.05 8.63
N ARG A 204 14.75 3.36 9.42
CA ARG A 204 14.62 3.74 10.84
C ARG A 204 13.71 4.95 11.09
N PRO A 205 13.71 6.03 10.28
CA PRO A 205 12.77 7.13 10.47
C PRO A 205 11.30 6.68 10.40
N LEU A 206 10.98 5.84 9.41
CA LEU A 206 9.65 5.27 9.25
C LEU A 206 9.28 4.35 10.42
N GLN A 207 10.22 3.54 10.93
CA GLN A 207 9.99 2.73 12.12
C GLN A 207 9.62 3.58 13.34
N ARG A 208 10.28 4.72 13.54
CA ARG A 208 9.96 5.67 14.62
C ARG A 208 8.58 6.29 14.43
N GLU A 209 8.24 6.69 13.21
CA GLU A 209 6.89 7.19 12.88
C GLU A 209 5.80 6.15 13.17
N PHE A 210 6.05 4.89 12.83
CA PHE A 210 5.16 3.77 13.16
C PHE A 210 4.99 3.60 14.67
N ARG A 211 6.09 3.60 15.43
CA ARG A 211 6.04 3.52 16.90
C ARG A 211 5.28 4.70 17.51
N GLN A 212 5.46 5.91 17.00
CA GLN A 212 4.75 7.09 17.48
C GLN A 212 3.24 7.04 17.15
N ARG A 213 2.88 6.55 15.96
CA ARG A 213 1.48 6.54 15.48
C ARG A 213 0.68 5.34 15.97
N TYR A 214 1.28 4.16 16.06
CA TYR A 214 0.60 2.89 16.34
C TYR A 214 1.04 2.24 17.66
N GLY A 215 1.99 2.84 18.40
CA GLY A 215 2.47 2.30 19.67
C GLY A 215 3.11 0.92 19.49
N ASP A 216 2.64 -0.05 20.27
CA ASP A 216 3.09 -1.45 20.20
C ASP A 216 2.14 -2.36 19.40
N ALA A 217 1.15 -1.78 18.68
CA ALA A 217 0.19 -2.52 17.86
C ALA A 217 0.77 -2.95 16.48
N PHE A 218 2.06 -3.30 16.46
CA PHE A 218 2.73 -3.91 15.31
C PHE A 218 4.02 -4.64 15.73
N ALA A 219 4.44 -5.61 14.92
CA ALA A 219 5.79 -6.14 14.92
C ALA A 219 6.57 -5.58 13.74
N TRP A 220 7.88 -5.35 13.93
CA TRP A 220 8.80 -4.88 12.89
C TRP A 220 10.00 -5.80 12.83
N GLU A 221 10.20 -6.45 11.69
CA GLU A 221 11.28 -7.40 11.47
C GLU A 221 12.07 -7.04 10.22
N VAL A 222 13.40 -6.93 10.35
CA VAL A 222 14.29 -6.77 9.19
C VAL A 222 14.67 -8.16 8.70
N VAL A 223 14.07 -8.58 7.58
CA VAL A 223 14.21 -9.93 7.01
C VAL A 223 15.45 -10.04 6.12
N GLU A 224 15.83 -8.95 5.46
CA GLU A 224 16.99 -8.88 4.57
C GLU A 224 17.67 -7.51 4.75
N SER A 225 19.00 -7.48 4.79
CA SER A 225 19.78 -6.24 4.93
C SER A 225 21.04 -6.29 4.08
N GLU A 226 20.86 -6.17 2.78
CA GLU A 226 21.94 -6.05 1.80
C GLU A 226 22.12 -4.58 1.36
N PRO A 227 23.32 -4.18 0.91
CA PRO A 227 23.55 -2.83 0.38
C PRO A 227 22.60 -2.51 -0.79
N GLY A 228 21.79 -1.46 -0.67
CA GLY A 228 20.82 -1.06 -1.70
C GLY A 228 19.52 -1.88 -1.72
N ARG A 229 19.38 -2.86 -0.81
CA ARG A 229 18.20 -3.72 -0.69
C ARG A 229 18.03 -4.21 0.77
N CYS A 230 17.15 -3.54 1.49
CA CYS A 230 16.69 -3.93 2.81
C CYS A 230 15.21 -4.34 2.73
N ARG A 231 14.85 -5.51 3.27
CA ARG A 231 13.47 -5.96 3.38
C ARG A 231 13.01 -5.93 4.83
N VAL A 232 11.87 -5.30 5.06
CA VAL A 232 11.26 -5.16 6.37
C VAL A 232 9.85 -5.71 6.33
N GLN A 233 9.49 -6.57 7.27
CA GLN A 233 8.11 -6.99 7.51
C GLN A 233 7.51 -6.22 8.68
N ILE A 234 6.30 -5.72 8.47
CA ILE A 234 5.49 -4.98 9.44
C ILE A 234 4.19 -5.75 9.63
N THR A 235 4.05 -6.47 10.73
CA THR A 235 2.86 -7.29 11.02
C THR A 235 1.95 -6.52 11.97
N LYS A 236 0.67 -6.40 11.61
CA LYS A 236 -0.32 -5.73 12.45
C LYS A 236 -0.76 -6.66 13.58
N THR A 237 -0.58 -6.23 14.83
CA THR A 237 -0.92 -7.02 16.02
C THR A 237 -2.15 -6.44 16.72
N GLU A 238 -2.87 -7.27 17.49
CA GLU A 238 -3.97 -6.80 18.33
C GLU A 238 -3.44 -5.82 19.39
N SER A 239 -4.07 -4.65 19.49
CA SER A 239 -3.75 -3.69 20.54
C SER A 239 -4.24 -4.23 21.88
N THR A 240 -3.33 -4.65 22.76
CA THR A 240 -3.64 -4.82 24.19
C THR A 240 -3.85 -3.42 24.77
N GLY A 241 -5.11 -3.01 24.86
CA GLY A 241 -5.49 -1.68 25.33
C GLY A 241 -5.04 -1.41 26.77
N GLU A 242 -4.13 -0.46 26.93
CA GLU A 242 -4.02 0.39 28.12
C GLU A 242 -4.14 1.84 27.68
N PHE A 243 -5.38 2.31 27.54
CA PHE A 243 -5.67 3.73 27.53
C PHE A 243 -5.56 4.26 28.97
N GLY A 244 -4.46 4.95 29.27
CA GLY A 244 -4.38 5.79 30.46
C GLY A 244 -5.20 7.06 30.25
N GLU A 245 -6.42 7.10 30.77
CA GLU A 245 -7.15 8.34 31.03
C GLU A 245 -6.36 9.20 32.02
N SER A 246 -6.19 10.49 31.73
CA SER A 246 -6.19 11.48 32.81
C SER A 246 -6.87 12.77 32.38
N ASP A 247 -7.75 13.17 33.28
CA ASP A 247 -8.79 14.20 33.23
C ASP A 247 -8.30 15.61 32.90
N THR A 248 -9.24 16.37 32.33
CA THR A 248 -9.19 17.82 32.13
C THR A 248 -9.18 18.62 33.44
N ALA A 249 -8.33 19.65 33.57
CA ALA A 249 -8.66 20.90 34.28
C ALA A 249 -7.71 22.08 33.95
N ALA A 250 -8.30 23.07 33.29
CA ALA A 250 -8.16 24.54 33.45
C ALA A 250 -6.83 25.28 33.22
N ASP A 251 -6.91 26.20 32.25
CA ASP A 251 -6.26 27.52 32.10
C ASP A 251 -5.16 27.91 33.10
N ASP A 252 -3.95 28.13 32.58
CA ASP A 252 -3.19 29.33 32.93
C ASP A 252 -2.47 29.87 31.68
N VAL A 253 -2.46 31.19 31.59
CA VAL A 253 -1.91 31.98 30.48
C VAL A 253 -0.45 32.27 30.79
N SER A 254 0.38 32.47 29.76
CA SER A 254 1.81 32.81 29.80
C SER A 254 2.72 31.57 29.87
N GLU A 255 3.80 31.43 29.12
CA GLU A 255 4.72 32.37 28.47
C GLU A 255 5.42 31.58 27.33
N ALA A 256 5.85 32.24 26.25
CA ALA A 256 6.71 31.60 25.27
C ALA A 256 8.02 31.14 25.96
N PRO A 257 8.48 29.88 25.84
CA PRO A 257 9.75 29.51 26.41
C PRO A 257 10.87 30.14 25.57
N SER A 258 11.64 30.99 26.25
CA SER A 258 12.89 31.57 25.77
C SER A 258 13.98 30.52 25.63
N ASP A 259 14.85 30.76 24.66
CA ASP A 259 16.14 30.11 24.40
C ASP A 259 16.93 29.71 25.66
N ASP A 260 17.37 28.45 25.70
CA ASP A 260 18.68 27.94 26.16
C ASP A 260 18.55 26.50 26.71
N GLU A 261 18.18 25.54 25.83
CA GLU A 261 18.56 24.14 26.07
C GLU A 261 19.94 23.95 25.43
N SER A 262 20.94 23.71 26.27
CA SER A 262 22.32 23.49 25.84
C SER A 262 22.41 22.22 24.98
N VAL A 263 22.39 22.37 23.66
CA VAL A 263 22.62 21.28 22.72
C VAL A 263 24.08 20.80 22.88
N GLU A 264 24.26 19.54 23.26
CA GLU A 264 25.60 18.92 23.32
C GLU A 264 26.10 18.69 21.90
N ILE A 265 27.19 19.37 21.54
CA ILE A 265 27.85 19.13 20.25
C ILE A 265 28.78 17.94 20.41
N THR A 266 28.45 16.82 19.77
CA THR A 266 29.21 15.58 19.90
C THR A 266 30.29 15.45 18.83
N ASP A 267 30.07 16.00 17.63
CA ASP A 267 30.93 15.72 16.46
C ASP A 267 31.09 16.90 15.48
N GLU A 268 32.12 16.84 14.63
CA GLU A 268 32.35 17.75 13.49
C GLU A 268 32.33 16.94 12.18
N LEU A 269 31.47 17.34 11.24
CA LEU A 269 31.30 16.71 9.93
C LEU A 269 31.83 17.64 8.83
N ASP A 270 33.00 17.33 8.27
CA ASP A 270 33.58 18.07 7.15
C ASP A 270 33.27 17.42 5.81
N VAL A 271 32.56 18.16 4.95
CA VAL A 271 32.06 17.66 3.66
C VAL A 271 32.74 18.31 2.46
N ARG A 272 33.74 19.17 2.66
CA ARG A 272 34.36 19.98 1.60
C ARG A 272 34.99 19.14 0.48
N ASP A 273 35.57 17.99 0.84
CA ASP A 273 36.26 17.11 -0.11
C ASP A 273 35.35 16.06 -0.76
N LEU A 274 34.06 16.02 -0.39
CA LEU A 274 33.10 15.05 -0.94
C LEU A 274 32.47 15.53 -2.25
N PRO A 275 32.12 14.64 -3.18
CA PRO A 275 31.27 14.97 -4.32
C PRO A 275 29.88 15.49 -3.88
N PRO A 276 29.26 16.46 -4.60
CA PRO A 276 28.00 17.08 -4.18
C PRO A 276 26.84 16.13 -3.86
N ALA A 277 26.75 14.99 -4.56
CA ALA A 277 25.72 13.98 -4.31
C ALA A 277 25.93 13.26 -2.97
N GLN A 278 27.18 12.99 -2.59
CA GLN A 278 27.53 12.28 -1.35
C GLN A 278 27.47 13.20 -0.12
N ARG A 279 27.71 14.51 -0.31
CA ARG A 279 27.56 15.51 0.75
C ARG A 279 26.17 15.47 1.37
N HIS A 280 25.13 15.55 0.54
CA HIS A 280 23.75 15.54 1.01
C HIS A 280 23.45 14.25 1.77
N GLU A 281 23.79 13.11 1.20
CA GLU A 281 23.57 11.80 1.83
C GLU A 281 24.21 11.71 3.23
N GLN A 282 25.49 12.03 3.36
CA GLN A 282 26.20 11.98 4.65
C GLN A 282 25.67 12.97 5.69
N ILE A 283 25.26 14.18 5.27
CA ILE A 283 24.75 15.19 6.22
C ILE A 283 23.40 14.77 6.79
N PHE A 284 22.52 14.21 5.95
CA PHE A 284 21.23 13.70 6.41
C PHE A 284 21.38 12.41 7.23
N GLU A 285 22.33 11.55 6.90
CA GLU A 285 22.68 10.38 7.69
C GLU A 285 23.16 10.78 9.08
N ALA A 286 24.16 11.67 9.17
CA ALA A 286 24.67 12.17 10.44
C ALA A 286 23.57 12.85 11.28
N TYR A 287 22.66 13.61 10.65
CA TYR A 287 21.53 14.21 11.36
C TYR A 287 20.52 13.17 11.85
N ALA A 288 20.25 12.13 11.07
CA ALA A 288 19.31 11.06 11.43
C ALA A 288 19.82 10.15 12.57
N GLU A 289 21.13 10.16 12.82
CA GLU A 289 21.82 9.42 13.88
C GLU A 289 21.93 10.21 15.20
N LEU A 290 21.62 11.50 15.23
CA LEU A 290 21.67 12.32 16.45
C LEU A 290 20.64 11.89 17.49
N ASP A 291 21.05 11.87 18.76
CA ASP A 291 20.18 11.76 19.92
C ASP A 291 19.47 13.10 20.21
N THR A 292 18.30 13.07 20.85
CA THR A 292 17.58 14.30 21.24
C THR A 292 18.44 15.18 22.14
N GLY A 293 18.58 16.46 21.76
CA GLY A 293 19.43 17.42 22.49
C GLY A 293 20.91 17.37 22.11
N SER A 294 21.30 16.55 21.13
CA SER A 294 22.65 16.53 20.57
C SER A 294 22.72 17.18 19.19
N GLY A 295 23.92 17.59 18.77
CA GLY A 295 24.15 18.18 17.45
C GLY A 295 25.58 17.96 16.96
N PHE A 296 25.82 18.22 15.69
CA PHE A 296 27.17 18.24 15.10
C PHE A 296 27.45 19.58 14.42
N VAL A 297 28.73 19.90 14.21
CA VAL A 297 29.16 21.05 13.43
C VAL A 297 29.37 20.61 11.98
N LEU A 298 28.61 21.20 11.06
CA LEU A 298 28.82 21.00 9.62
C LEU A 298 29.88 21.98 9.09
N VAL A 299 30.95 21.46 8.49
CA VAL A 299 31.95 22.26 7.76
C VAL A 299 31.72 22.09 6.26
N ASN A 300 31.25 23.16 5.61
CA ASN A 300 30.95 23.18 4.17
C ASN A 300 31.83 24.23 3.44
N ASP A 301 32.04 24.04 2.14
CA ASP A 301 32.88 24.93 1.30
C ASP A 301 32.14 26.18 0.80
N HIS A 302 30.83 26.25 1.04
CA HIS A 302 29.97 27.39 0.73
C HIS A 302 28.83 27.49 1.74
N ASP A 303 28.12 28.60 1.72
CA ASP A 303 26.93 28.82 2.55
C ASP A 303 25.80 27.82 2.19
N PRO A 304 25.43 26.88 3.08
CA PRO A 304 24.50 25.81 2.78
C PRO A 304 23.02 26.25 2.90
N LYS A 305 22.65 27.45 2.41
CA LYS A 305 21.27 27.96 2.47
C LYS A 305 20.20 27.00 1.92
N PRO A 306 20.41 26.33 0.76
CA PRO A 306 19.41 25.38 0.27
C PRO A 306 19.19 24.22 1.23
N LEU A 307 20.27 23.75 1.87
CA LEU A 307 20.23 22.67 2.84
C LEU A 307 19.55 23.10 4.15
N TYR A 308 19.81 24.32 4.62
CA TYR A 308 19.08 24.91 5.75
C TYR A 308 17.57 24.91 5.50
N HIS A 309 17.13 25.43 4.35
CA HIS A 309 15.70 25.46 4.01
C HIS A 309 15.10 24.06 3.87
N GLN A 310 15.91 23.10 3.44
CA GLN A 310 15.49 21.71 3.37
C GLN A 310 15.28 21.11 4.77
N PHE A 311 16.21 21.31 5.71
CA PHE A 311 16.01 20.89 7.10
C PHE A 311 14.85 21.62 7.78
N GLU A 312 14.71 22.93 7.56
CA GLU A 312 13.60 23.72 8.10
C GLU A 312 12.24 23.19 7.62
N ALA A 313 12.16 22.70 6.38
CA ALA A 313 10.95 22.09 5.84
C ALA A 313 10.74 20.63 6.30
N GLU A 314 11.81 19.84 6.46
CA GLU A 314 11.73 18.39 6.67
C GLU A 314 11.83 17.96 8.14
N ALA A 315 12.51 18.72 9.00
CA ALA A 315 12.90 18.29 10.35
C ALA A 315 11.96 18.80 11.48
N GLY A 316 10.92 19.56 11.14
CA GLY A 316 9.88 19.98 12.10
C GLY A 316 10.34 21.01 13.13
N PRO A 317 9.50 21.32 14.15
CA PRO A 317 9.72 22.43 15.07
C PRO A 317 10.86 22.22 16.08
N GLU A 318 11.42 21.01 16.15
CA GLU A 318 12.52 20.64 17.06
C GLU A 318 13.90 20.92 16.45
N PHE A 319 13.97 21.16 15.13
CA PHE A 319 15.20 21.50 14.44
C PHE A 319 15.74 22.86 14.89
N ARG A 320 17.06 22.94 15.06
CA ARG A 320 17.81 24.15 15.39
C ARG A 320 19.05 24.23 14.50
N TRP A 321 19.30 25.39 13.93
CA TRP A 321 20.49 25.67 13.13
C TRP A 321 21.09 27.00 13.55
N THR A 322 22.41 27.04 13.73
CA THR A 322 23.11 28.27 14.10
C THR A 322 24.44 28.35 13.36
N TYR A 323 24.69 29.49 12.71
CA TYR A 323 25.98 29.75 12.08
C TYR A 323 27.04 29.97 13.16
N ARG A 324 28.08 29.13 13.16
CA ARG A 324 29.24 29.29 14.05
C ARG A 324 30.36 30.10 13.42
N GLN A 325 30.49 30.04 12.11
CA GLN A 325 31.38 30.87 11.29
C GLN A 325 30.73 31.06 9.91
N GLN A 326 30.82 32.27 9.36
CA GLN A 326 30.36 32.61 8.02
C GLN A 326 31.42 33.50 7.39
N ASP A 327 32.03 33.06 6.28
CA ASP A 327 33.00 33.83 5.50
C ASP A 327 32.34 34.56 4.31
#